data_AF-J9GLV5-F1
#
_entry.id   AF-J9GLV5-F1
#
_cell.length_a   1.000
_cell.length_b   1.000
_cell.length_c   1.000
_cell.angle_alpha   90.00
_cell.angle_beta   90.00
_cell.angle_gamma   90.00
#
_symmetry.space_group_name_H-M   'P 1'
#
loop_
_entity.id
_entity.type
_entity.pdbx_description
1 polymer ?
#
loop_
_entity_poly.entity_id
_entity_poly.type
_entity_poly.pdbx_seq_one_letter_code
_entity_poly.pdbx_strand_id
1 'polypeptide(L)'
;MEVAERALNTLVDNPESIQIKGINKAEPIFGKEYVNPHEKAALSMHLMKYGQKLMEETDFLQKPGREADGNREQLTRQLDAMTTLRTLIAYEDRTEAKSRKGKTAKPFNGWKVKIDFEAKTLQGKPYHSEYWFILDKEAEIVVKSFEIPLL
;
A
#
# COMPACT_ATOMS: atom_id res chain seq x y z
N MET A 1 12.61 12.92 3.43
CA MET A 1 11.44 12.69 4.31
C MET A 1 10.30 13.62 3.90
N GLU A 2 10.59 14.92 3.77
CA GLU A 2 9.64 15.94 3.31
C GLU A 2 8.90 15.58 2.02
N VAL A 3 9.57 14.95 1.04
CA VAL A 3 8.94 14.50 -0.22
C VAL A 3 7.80 13.49 0.01
N ALA A 4 7.98 12.53 0.93
CA ALA A 4 6.97 11.49 1.19
C ALA A 4 5.75 12.07 1.93
N GLU A 5 5.98 12.97 2.89
CA GLU A 5 4.89 13.67 3.59
C GLU A 5 4.11 14.61 2.66
N ARG A 6 4.80 15.35 1.79
CA ARG A 6 4.16 16.19 0.76
C ARG A 6 3.36 15.35 -0.24
N ALA A 7 3.90 14.20 -0.65
CA ALA A 7 3.19 13.25 -1.49
C ALA A 7 1.94 12.70 -0.79
N LEU A 8 2.02 12.36 0.50
CA LEU A 8 0.87 11.90 1.27
C LEU A 8 -0.25 12.97 1.30
N ASN A 9 0.10 14.23 1.59
CA ASN A 9 -0.86 15.34 1.56
C ASN A 9 -1.50 15.58 0.19
N THR A 10 -0.86 15.11 -0.90
CA THR A 10 -1.42 15.24 -2.26
C THR A 10 -2.31 14.05 -2.62
N LEU A 11 -2.03 12.87 -2.05
CA LEU A 11 -2.69 11.61 -2.40
C LEU A 11 -3.94 11.32 -1.56
N VAL A 12 -4.02 11.88 -0.34
CA VAL A 12 -5.18 11.70 0.54
C VAL A 12 -6.27 12.71 0.19
N ASP A 13 -7.51 12.25 0.01
CA ASP A 13 -8.65 13.08 -0.42
C ASP A 13 -8.97 14.23 0.54
N ASN A 14 -8.71 14.04 1.84
CA ASN A 14 -8.93 15.02 2.91
C ASN A 14 -7.61 15.25 3.67
N PRO A 15 -6.66 16.02 3.10
CA PRO A 15 -5.32 16.14 3.65
C PRO A 15 -5.29 16.87 4.99
N GLU A 16 -6.23 17.79 5.24
CA GLU A 16 -6.35 18.49 6.52
C GLU A 16 -6.72 17.58 7.70
N SER A 17 -7.24 16.38 7.41
CA SER A 17 -7.57 15.37 8.43
C SER A 17 -6.44 14.39 8.74
N ILE A 18 -5.31 14.47 8.02
CA ILE A 18 -4.20 13.53 8.20
C ILE A 18 -3.60 13.69 9.61
N GLN A 19 -3.55 12.57 10.32
CA GLN A 19 -2.82 12.40 11.56
C GLN A 19 -1.75 11.33 11.35
N ILE A 20 -0.50 11.75 11.17
CA ILE A 20 0.64 10.83 11.07
C ILE A 20 0.84 10.14 12.43
N LYS A 21 0.78 8.81 12.43
CA LYS A 21 1.00 7.95 13.61
C LYS A 21 2.45 7.52 13.71
N GLY A 22 3.12 7.34 12.57
CA GLY A 22 4.53 6.99 12.51
C GLY A 22 5.12 7.11 11.12
N ILE A 23 6.42 7.38 11.04
CA ILE A 23 7.16 7.33 9.78
C ILE A 23 8.35 6.40 9.99
N ASN A 24 8.44 5.36 9.17
CA ASN A 24 9.54 4.41 9.26
C ASN A 24 10.82 5.02 8.68
N LYS A 25 11.97 4.61 9.24
CA LYS A 25 13.28 4.96 8.71
C LYS A 25 13.36 4.53 7.24
N ALA A 26 13.90 5.41 6.40
CA ALA A 26 14.09 5.11 4.98
C ALA A 26 14.96 3.85 4.80
N GLU A 27 14.45 2.87 4.06
CA GLU A 27 15.13 1.61 3.77
C GLU A 27 15.69 1.64 2.34
N PRO A 28 16.96 1.26 2.12
CA PRO A 28 17.52 1.24 0.78
C PRO A 28 16.90 0.12 -0.07
N ILE A 29 16.60 0.42 -1.33
CA ILE A 29 16.09 -0.53 -2.31
C ILE A 29 17.17 -0.85 -3.33
N PHE A 30 17.36 -2.15 -3.58
CA PHE A 30 18.28 -2.65 -4.59
C PHE A 30 17.51 -3.35 -5.71
N GLY A 31 17.77 -2.95 -6.95
CA GLY A 31 17.02 -3.42 -8.11
C GLY A 31 15.54 -2.99 -8.07
N LYS A 32 14.63 -3.92 -8.33
CA LYS A 32 13.18 -3.67 -8.30
C LYS A 32 12.49 -4.44 -7.16
N GLU A 33 13.24 -4.78 -6.11
CA GLU A 33 12.72 -5.44 -4.91
C GLU A 33 12.21 -4.38 -3.94
N TYR A 34 10.98 -3.93 -4.19
CA TYR A 34 10.32 -2.93 -3.36
C TYR A 34 9.79 -3.57 -2.07
N VAL A 35 9.49 -4.86 -2.11
CA VAL A 35 8.91 -5.63 -1.00
C VAL A 35 9.84 -6.79 -0.65
N ASN A 36 10.34 -6.84 0.58
CA ASN A 36 11.18 -7.94 1.05
C ASN A 36 10.35 -9.19 1.40
N PRO A 37 10.95 -10.39 1.54
CA PRO A 37 10.19 -11.62 1.82
C PRO A 37 9.32 -11.58 3.09
N HIS A 38 9.76 -10.89 4.15
CA HIS A 38 8.97 -10.76 5.38
C HIS A 38 7.75 -9.86 5.15
N GLU A 39 7.93 -8.76 4.44
CA GLU A 39 6.86 -7.88 4.02
C GLU A 39 5.89 -8.60 3.10
N LYS A 40 6.36 -9.43 2.16
CA LYS A 40 5.48 -10.26 1.32
C LYS A 40 4.57 -11.16 2.15
N ALA A 41 5.13 -11.83 3.15
CA ALA A 41 4.36 -12.67 4.06
C ALA A 41 3.33 -11.83 4.83
N ALA A 42 3.73 -10.68 5.36
CA ALA A 42 2.83 -9.75 6.05
C ALA A 42 1.70 -9.25 5.14
N LEU A 43 2.03 -8.78 3.93
CA LEU A 43 1.08 -8.32 2.91
C LEU A 43 0.13 -9.42 2.45
N SER A 44 0.63 -10.65 2.33
CA SER A 44 -0.21 -11.81 1.96
C SER A 44 -1.20 -12.15 3.07
N MET A 45 -0.76 -12.14 4.33
CA MET A 45 -1.67 -12.30 5.47
C MET A 45 -2.71 -11.18 5.53
N HIS A 46 -2.27 -9.95 5.23
CA HIS A 46 -3.13 -8.79 5.18
C HIS A 46 -4.20 -8.92 4.08
N LEU A 47 -3.79 -9.36 2.89
CA LEU A 47 -4.69 -9.66 1.77
C LEU A 47 -5.73 -10.73 2.12
N MET A 48 -5.31 -11.79 2.83
CA MET A 48 -6.22 -12.85 3.30
C MET A 48 -7.25 -12.31 4.30
N LYS A 49 -6.81 -11.53 5.30
CA LYS A 49 -7.71 -10.91 6.29
C LYS A 49 -8.69 -9.94 5.62
N TYR A 50 -8.21 -9.17 4.63
CA TYR A 50 -9.09 -8.29 3.86
C TYR A 50 -10.12 -9.05 3.05
N GLY A 51 -9.71 -10.09 2.32
CA GLY A 51 -10.66 -10.93 1.58
C GLY A 51 -11.72 -11.52 2.50
N GLN A 52 -11.34 -11.96 3.70
CA GLN A 52 -12.29 -12.47 4.70
C GLN A 52 -13.27 -11.39 5.18
N LYS A 53 -12.77 -10.22 5.62
CA LYS A 53 -13.63 -9.11 6.09
C LYS A 53 -14.58 -8.64 5.00
N LEU A 54 -14.10 -8.53 3.76
CA LEU A 54 -14.93 -8.17 2.62
C LEU A 54 -16.08 -9.15 2.40
N MET A 55 -15.80 -10.45 2.50
CA MET A 55 -16.83 -11.49 2.36
C MET A 55 -17.85 -11.43 3.50
N GLU A 56 -17.42 -11.15 4.73
CA GLU A 56 -18.30 -10.95 5.89
C GLU A 56 -19.18 -9.69 5.73
N GLU A 57 -18.59 -8.55 5.33
CA GLU A 57 -19.29 -7.27 5.15
C GLU A 57 -20.29 -7.31 3.98
N THR A 58 -20.00 -8.10 2.95
CA THR A 58 -20.88 -8.26 1.78
C THR A 58 -21.89 -9.41 1.93
N ASP A 59 -21.98 -10.04 3.10
CA ASP A 59 -22.81 -11.22 3.34
C ASP A 59 -22.59 -12.30 2.27
N PHE A 60 -21.32 -12.55 1.93
CA PHE A 60 -20.89 -13.46 0.87
C PHE A 60 -21.56 -13.18 -0.48
N LEU A 61 -21.85 -11.91 -0.78
CA LEU A 61 -22.54 -11.46 -1.99
C LEU A 61 -23.97 -12.02 -2.13
N GLN A 62 -24.58 -12.54 -1.06
CA GLN A 62 -25.89 -13.19 -1.12
C GLN A 62 -27.08 -12.23 -1.27
N LYS A 63 -26.86 -10.91 -1.13
CA LYS A 63 -27.90 -9.88 -1.27
C LYS A 63 -27.59 -8.92 -2.42
N PRO A 64 -28.16 -9.14 -3.63
CA PRO A 64 -28.07 -8.16 -4.70
C PRO A 64 -28.89 -6.92 -4.30
N GLY A 65 -28.26 -5.75 -4.23
CA GLY A 65 -28.97 -4.47 -4.15
C GLY A 65 -28.92 -3.72 -2.80
N ARG A 66 -28.11 -4.13 -1.82
CA ARG A 66 -27.84 -3.29 -0.64
C ARG A 66 -26.47 -2.62 -0.76
N GLU A 67 -26.32 -1.86 -1.83
CA GLU A 67 -25.40 -0.72 -1.90
C GLU A 67 -25.89 0.31 -0.86
N ALA A 68 -25.67 0.01 0.43
CA ALA A 68 -25.92 0.97 1.48
C ALA A 68 -24.84 2.03 1.36
N ASP A 69 -25.23 3.22 0.91
CA ASP A 69 -24.46 4.41 0.51
C ASP A 69 -23.24 4.80 1.36
N GLY A 70 -23.04 4.22 2.54
CA GLY A 70 -21.91 4.50 3.41
C GLY A 70 -20.62 3.69 3.16
N ASN A 71 -20.68 2.51 2.54
CA ASN A 71 -19.52 1.59 2.54
C ASN A 71 -18.78 1.45 1.19
N ARG A 72 -19.28 2.09 0.13
CA ARG A 72 -18.67 2.02 -1.22
C ARG A 72 -17.24 2.56 -1.27
N GLU A 73 -16.95 3.64 -0.56
CA GLU A 73 -15.59 4.22 -0.51
C GLU A 73 -14.61 3.26 0.17
N GLN A 74 -15.00 2.68 1.31
CA GLN A 74 -14.20 1.69 2.04
C GLN A 74 -13.97 0.44 1.18
N LEU A 75 -15.03 -0.06 0.53
CA LEU A 75 -14.95 -1.19 -0.38
C LEU A 75 -13.99 -0.93 -1.56
N THR A 76 -14.05 0.26 -2.14
CA THR A 76 -13.18 0.66 -3.26
C THR A 76 -11.72 0.69 -2.82
N ARG A 77 -11.41 1.34 -1.68
CA ARG A 77 -10.05 1.37 -1.11
C ARG A 77 -9.53 -0.04 -0.82
N GLN A 78 -10.39 -0.92 -0.29
CA GLN A 78 -10.03 -2.31 -0.04
C GLN A 78 -9.71 -3.04 -1.35
N LEU A 79 -10.53 -2.91 -2.40
CA LEU A 79 -10.29 -3.55 -3.70
C LEU A 79 -9.03 -3.03 -4.41
N ASP A 80 -8.77 -1.72 -4.33
CA ASP A 80 -7.57 -1.09 -4.89
C ASP A 80 -6.31 -1.58 -4.18
N ALA A 81 -6.37 -1.67 -2.85
CA ALA A 81 -5.30 -2.25 -2.05
C ALA A 81 -5.07 -3.73 -2.42
N MET A 82 -6.13 -4.54 -2.51
CA MET A 82 -6.03 -5.94 -2.91
C MET A 82 -5.37 -6.09 -4.30
N THR A 83 -5.78 -5.27 -5.26
CA THR A 83 -5.24 -5.27 -6.63
C THR A 83 -3.76 -4.88 -6.62
N THR A 84 -3.40 -3.87 -5.84
CA THR A 84 -2.02 -3.40 -5.71
C THR A 84 -1.13 -4.44 -5.05
N LEU A 85 -1.57 -5.03 -3.93
CA LEU A 85 -0.84 -6.09 -3.23
C LEU A 85 -0.62 -7.30 -4.14
N ARG A 86 -1.66 -7.75 -4.84
CA ARG A 86 -1.55 -8.86 -5.80
C ARG A 86 -0.55 -8.55 -6.92
N THR A 87 -0.55 -7.31 -7.41
CA THR A 87 0.37 -6.88 -8.47
C THR A 87 1.81 -6.83 -7.97
N LEU A 88 2.05 -6.33 -6.75
CA LEU A 88 3.38 -6.30 -6.15
C LEU A 88 3.96 -7.70 -5.95
N ILE A 89 3.16 -8.62 -5.40
CA ILE A 89 3.55 -10.02 -5.20
C ILE A 89 3.86 -10.68 -6.56
N ALA A 90 2.95 -10.56 -7.54
CA ALA A 90 3.10 -11.20 -8.85
C ALA A 90 4.25 -10.61 -9.70
N TYR A 91 4.53 -9.32 -9.58
CA TYR A 91 5.62 -8.67 -10.32
C TYR A 91 6.97 -9.22 -9.88
N GLU A 92 7.18 -9.37 -8.57
CA GLU A 92 8.47 -9.80 -8.05
C GLU A 92 8.74 -11.29 -8.22
N ASP A 93 7.73 -12.17 -8.10
CA ASP A 93 7.87 -13.61 -8.41
C ASP A 93 8.42 -13.83 -9.83
N ARG A 94 7.98 -12.99 -10.78
CA ARG A 94 8.49 -12.98 -12.16
C ARG A 94 9.92 -12.47 -12.27
N THR A 95 10.35 -11.55 -11.39
CA THR A 95 11.74 -11.05 -11.36
C THR A 95 12.70 -12.01 -10.66
N GLU A 96 12.26 -12.71 -9.62
CA GLU A 96 13.04 -13.76 -8.95
C GLU A 96 13.27 -14.96 -9.87
N ALA A 97 12.26 -15.36 -10.65
CA ALA A 97 12.39 -16.40 -11.67
C ALA A 97 13.42 -16.04 -12.76
N LYS A 98 13.54 -14.75 -13.12
CA LYS A 98 14.50 -14.25 -14.11
C LYS A 98 15.92 -14.05 -13.56
N SER A 99 16.05 -13.79 -12.25
CA SER A 99 17.34 -13.51 -11.60
C SER A 99 18.17 -14.76 -11.26
N ARG A 100 17.65 -15.97 -11.53
CA ARG A 100 18.43 -17.23 -11.39
C ARG A 100 19.57 -17.38 -12.41
N LYS A 101 19.69 -16.47 -13.40
CA LYS A 101 20.82 -16.39 -14.33
C LYS A 101 21.79 -15.26 -13.91
N GLY A 102 22.79 -15.61 -13.11
CA GLY A 102 23.97 -14.77 -12.84
C GLY A 102 23.87 -13.88 -11.59
N LYS A 103 24.65 -14.21 -10.55
CA LYS A 103 24.79 -13.40 -9.32
C LYS A 103 25.62 -12.14 -9.62
N THR A 104 24.98 -11.09 -10.12
CA THR A 104 25.49 -9.72 -10.00
C THR A 104 24.73 -9.02 -8.88
N ALA A 105 25.44 -8.26 -8.04
CA ALA A 105 24.80 -7.49 -6.98
C ALA A 105 23.83 -6.48 -7.61
N LYS A 106 22.59 -6.44 -7.10
CA LYS A 106 21.57 -5.54 -7.63
C LYS A 106 21.99 -4.09 -7.35
N PRO A 107 21.84 -3.16 -8.33
CA PRO A 107 22.21 -1.78 -8.12
C PRO A 107 21.29 -1.11 -7.09
N PHE A 108 21.82 -0.16 -6.33
CA PHE A 108 20.99 0.73 -5.52
C PHE A 108 20.10 1.58 -6.42
N ASN A 109 18.79 1.57 -6.15
CA ASN A 109 17.78 2.19 -6.99
C ASN A 109 16.98 3.30 -6.30
N GLY A 110 17.03 3.40 -4.97
CA GLY A 110 16.33 4.44 -4.24
C GLY A 110 15.93 4.02 -2.83
N TRP A 111 14.97 4.73 -2.27
CA TRP A 111 14.60 4.60 -0.86
C TRP A 111 13.14 4.21 -0.71
N LYS A 112 12.83 3.34 0.26
CA LYS A 112 11.48 3.06 0.70
C LYS A 112 11.19 3.82 1.97
N VAL A 113 10.08 4.55 2.01
CA VAL A 113 9.57 5.22 3.21
C VAL A 113 8.14 4.75 3.41
N LYS A 114 7.76 4.44 4.65
CA LYS A 114 6.40 4.06 5.01
C LYS A 114 5.86 5.08 6.00
N ILE A 115 4.65 5.56 5.75
CA ILE A 115 3.96 6.51 6.62
C ILE A 115 2.67 5.85 7.10
N ASP A 116 2.59 5.59 8.40
CA ASP A 116 1.39 5.18 9.10
C ASP A 116 0.60 6.45 9.46
N PHE A 117 -0.67 6.51 9.05
CA PHE A 117 -1.54 7.66 9.27
C PHE A 117 -3.00 7.27 9.46
N GLU A 118 -3.71 8.08 10.24
CA GLU A 118 -5.16 8.12 10.25
C GLU A 118 -5.64 9.34 9.45
N ALA A 119 -6.77 9.24 8.77
CA ALA A 119 -7.42 10.36 8.09
C ALA A 119 -8.93 10.14 8.06
N LYS A 120 -9.66 11.12 7.52
CA LYS A 120 -11.11 11.02 7.30
C LYS A 120 -11.39 10.93 5.81
N THR A 121 -12.40 10.17 5.41
CA THR A 121 -12.90 10.22 4.04
C THR A 121 -13.58 11.56 3.78
N LEU A 122 -13.94 11.84 2.52
CA LEU A 122 -14.74 13.03 2.17
C LEU A 122 -16.07 13.08 2.92
N GLN A 123 -16.60 11.92 3.31
CA GLN A 123 -17.82 11.77 4.12
C GLN A 123 -17.57 11.90 5.63
N GLY A 124 -16.33 12.19 6.05
CA GLY A 124 -15.94 12.37 7.44
C GLY A 124 -15.68 11.08 8.22
N LYS A 125 -15.71 9.91 7.57
CA LYS A 125 -15.46 8.62 8.24
C LYS A 125 -13.96 8.42 8.48
N PRO A 126 -13.53 8.13 9.72
CA PRO A 126 -12.11 7.88 9.98
C PRO A 126 -11.67 6.56 9.35
N TYR A 127 -10.43 6.52 8.90
CA TYR A 127 -9.75 5.32 8.43
C TYR A 127 -8.27 5.37 8.83
N HIS A 128 -7.65 4.18 8.92
CA HIS A 128 -6.26 4.00 9.30
C HIS A 128 -5.54 3.28 8.16
N SER A 129 -4.36 3.75 7.75
CA SER A 129 -3.64 3.23 6.59
C SER A 129 -2.14 3.46 6.70
N GLU A 130 -1.36 2.60 6.04
CA GLU A 130 0.07 2.80 5.82
C GLU A 130 0.33 3.08 4.34
N TYR A 131 0.93 4.22 4.02
CA TYR A 131 1.33 4.56 2.67
C TYR A 131 2.79 4.24 2.44
N TRP A 132 3.09 3.51 1.37
CA TRP A 132 4.45 3.13 1.00
C TRP A 132 4.91 3.99 -0.17
N PHE A 133 6.02 4.68 0.03
CA PHE A 133 6.65 5.54 -0.96
C PHE A 133 7.98 4.93 -1.39
N ILE A 134 8.16 4.81 -2.69
CA ILE A 134 9.40 4.42 -3.35
C ILE A 134 9.97 5.69 -3.97
N LEU A 135 11.04 6.19 -3.37
CA LEU A 135 11.75 7.37 -3.81
C LEU A 135 12.90 6.98 -4.74
N ASP A 136 13.35 7.94 -5.55
CA ASP A 136 14.56 7.82 -6.35
C ASP A 136 15.83 7.81 -5.48
N LYS A 137 17.01 7.76 -6.11
CA LYS A 137 18.30 7.65 -5.40
C LYS A 137 18.60 8.86 -4.51
N GLU A 138 18.20 10.04 -4.97
CA GLU A 138 18.44 11.31 -4.27
C GLU A 138 17.34 11.62 -3.25
N ALA A 139 16.29 10.79 -3.18
CA ALA A 139 15.12 10.96 -2.32
C ALA A 139 14.34 12.27 -2.58
N GLU A 140 14.34 12.73 -3.83
CA GLU A 140 13.72 13.97 -4.29
C GLU A 140 12.36 13.71 -4.97
N ILE A 141 12.17 12.53 -5.56
CA ILE A 141 11.00 12.21 -6.39
C ILE A 141 10.38 10.89 -5.93
N VAL A 142 9.04 10.85 -5.84
CA VAL A 142 8.29 9.60 -5.68
C VAL A 142 8.21 8.88 -7.04
N VAL A 143 8.92 7.76 -7.16
CA VAL A 143 8.92 6.89 -8.35
C VAL A 143 7.70 5.98 -8.38
N LYS A 144 7.27 5.51 -7.20
CA LYS A 144 6.09 4.67 -7.05
C LYS A 144 5.52 4.86 -5.65
N SER A 145 4.21 4.73 -5.50
CA SER A 145 3.58 4.70 -4.19
C SER A 145 2.37 3.78 -4.20
N PHE A 146 1.95 3.34 -3.01
CA PHE A 146 0.71 2.60 -2.82
C PHE A 146 0.25 2.66 -1.36
N GLU A 147 -1.07 2.62 -1.20
CA GLU A 147 -1.73 2.57 0.11
C GLU A 147 -1.97 1.11 0.53
N ILE A 148 -1.77 0.85 1.82
CA ILE A 148 -2.23 -0.36 2.49
C ILE A 148 -3.19 0.07 3.59
N PRO A 149 -4.50 -0.10 3.40
CA PRO A 149 -5.46 0.12 4.47
C PRO A 149 -5.07 -0.74 5.67
N LEU A 150 -5.24 -0.26 6.91
CA LEU A 150 -5.04 -1.05 8.13
C LEU A 150 -6.41 -1.41 8.73
N LEU A 151 -6.52 -2.61 9.31
CA LEU A 151 -7.79 -3.21 9.73
C LEU A 151 -8.25 -2.74 11.10
#